data_AF-A0A1A0L4G8-F1
#
_entry.id   AF-A0A1A0L4G8-F1
#
_cell.length_a   1.000
_cell.length_b   1.000
_cell.length_c   1.000
_cell.angle_alpha   90.00
_cell.angle_beta   90.00
_cell.angle_gamma   90.00
#
_symmetry.space_group_name_H-M   'P 1'
#
loop_
_entity.id
_entity.type
_entity.pdbx_description
1 polymer ?
#
loop_
_entity_poly.entity_id
_entity_poly.type
_entity_poly.pdbx_seq_one_letter_code
_entity_poly.pdbx_strand_id
1 'polypeptide(L)' 'MTRMLFVEDLVPGDRISIDGIKAVVRKQVPHGETQRLIELAHSSDSRTDMIVDVGVKIEVF' A
#
# COMPACT_ATOMS: atom_id res chain seq x y z
N MET A 1 10.85 13.25 2.07
CA MET A 1 11.03 12.81 3.47
C MET A 1 10.16 11.59 3.62
N THR A 2 10.75 10.43 3.93
CA THR A 2 9.98 9.19 4.06
C THR A 2 9.28 9.16 5.42
N ARG A 3 8.05 8.65 5.47
CA ARG A 3 7.31 8.41 6.73
C ARG A 3 6.76 6.99 6.74
N MET A 4 6.59 6.42 7.93
CA MET A 4 5.95 5.12 8.10
C MET A 4 4.48 5.34 8.45
N LEU A 5 3.56 4.78 7.65
CA LEU A 5 2.12 4.77 7.94
C LEU A 5 1.65 3.33 8.15
N PHE A 6 0.59 3.13 8.92
CA PHE A 6 -0.10 1.84 8.89
C PHE A 6 -0.81 1.69 7.54
N VAL A 7 -0.98 0.44 7.09
CA VAL A 7 -1.68 0.14 5.83
C VAL A 7 -3.10 0.74 5.78
N GLU A 8 -3.73 0.91 6.94
CA GLU A 8 -5.07 1.49 7.10
C GLU A 8 -5.12 2.99 6.84
N ASP A 9 -3.98 3.66 7.06
CA ASP A 9 -3.83 5.11 6.92
C ASP A 9 -3.38 5.52 5.50
N LEU A 10 -3.14 4.54 4.62
CA LEU A 10 -2.75 4.82 3.24
C LEU A 10 -3.90 5.48 2.48
N VAL A 11 -3.59 6.57 1.79
CA VAL A 11 -4.55 7.31 0.98
C VAL A 11 -4.18 7.25 -0.50
N PRO A 12 -5.16 7.38 -1.42
CA PRO A 12 -4.87 7.53 -2.84
C PRO A 12 -3.86 8.63 -3.11
N GLY A 13 -2.83 8.32 -3.90
CA GLY A 13 -1.73 9.21 -4.24
C GLY A 13 -0.47 9.02 -3.39
N ASP A 14 -0.54 8.30 -2.27
CA ASP A 14 0.66 7.93 -1.50
C ASP A 14 1.60 7.09 -2.36
N ARG A 15 2.89 7.46 -2.41
CA ARG A 15 3.93 6.64 -3.05
C ARG A 15 4.57 5.78 -1.98
N ILE A 16 4.52 4.47 -2.18
CA ILE A 16 4.89 3.49 -1.16
C ILE A 16 6.03 2.59 -1.61
N SER A 17 6.74 2.04 -0.62
CA SER A 17 7.67 0.92 -0.78
C SER A 17 7.15 -0.25 0.07
N ILE A 18 6.78 -1.35 -0.56
CA ILE A 18 6.30 -2.57 0.10
C ILE A 18 6.96 -3.79 -0.52
N ASP A 19 7.59 -4.65 0.29
CA ASP A 19 8.33 -5.83 -0.19
C ASP A 19 9.34 -5.54 -1.32
N GLY A 20 9.96 -4.35 -1.30
CA GLY A 20 10.87 -3.87 -2.35
C GLY A 20 10.19 -3.33 -3.62
N ILE A 21 8.86 -3.38 -3.68
CA ILE A 21 8.05 -2.84 -4.77
C ILE A 21 7.74 -1.38 -4.48
N LYS A 22 8.01 -0.52 -5.47
CA LYS A 22 7.64 0.89 -5.43
C LYS A 22 6.39 1.11 -6.26
N ALA A 23 5.38 1.70 -5.68
CA ALA A 23 4.09 1.92 -6.34
C ALA A 23 3.38 3.15 -5.80
N VAL A 24 2.33 3.58 -6.47
CA VAL A 24 1.41 4.62 -6.01
C VAL A 24 0.11 3.95 -5.57
N VAL A 25 -0.38 4.28 -4.38
CA VAL A 25 -1.68 3.81 -3.90
C VAL A 25 -2.76 4.45 -4.78
N ARG A 26 -3.54 3.63 -5.46
CA ARG A 26 -4.73 4.07 -6.18
C ARG A 26 -5.95 4.07 -5.27
N LYS A 27 -6.08 3.00 -4.49
CA LYS A 27 -7.19 2.77 -3.58
C LYS A 27 -6.75 1.78 -2.52
N GLN A 28 -7.34 1.89 -1.34
CA GLN A 28 -7.22 0.88 -0.33
C GLN A 28 -8.62 0.58 0.20
N VAL A 29 -8.94 -0.71 0.38
CA VAL A 29 -10.23 -1.16 0.90
C VAL A 29 -10.05 -2.32 1.90
N PRO A 30 -10.99 -2.50 2.84
CA PRO A 30 -11.04 -3.72 3.65
C PRO A 30 -11.10 -4.98 2.78
N HIS A 31 -10.35 -6.00 3.16
CA HIS A 31 -10.37 -7.34 2.56
C HIS A 31 -10.48 -8.38 3.69
N GLY A 32 -11.71 -8.59 4.17
CA GLY A 32 -11.94 -9.35 5.40
C GLY A 32 -11.65 -8.53 6.65
N GLU A 33 -11.53 -9.21 7.79
CA GLU A 33 -11.36 -8.57 9.11
C GLU A 33 -9.92 -8.18 9.42
N THR A 34 -8.95 -8.91 8.87
CA THR A 34 -7.53 -8.77 9.22
C THR A 34 -6.66 -8.28 8.07
N GLN A 35 -7.23 -8.01 6.88
CA GLN A 35 -6.45 -7.64 5.70
C GLN A 35 -7.05 -6.44 4.97
N ARG A 36 -6.20 -5.79 4.18
CA ARG A 36 -6.54 -4.69 3.27
C ARG A 36 -6.07 -5.06 1.87
N LEU A 37 -6.92 -4.80 0.89
CA LEU A 37 -6.55 -4.82 -0.52
C LEU A 37 -6.08 -3.42 -0.91
N ILE A 38 -4.85 -3.31 -1.39
CA ILE A 38 -4.26 -2.08 -1.89
C ILE A 38 -4.21 -2.20 -3.41
N GLU A 39 -4.96 -1.35 -4.11
CA GLU A 39 -4.81 -1.19 -5.56
C GLU A 39 -3.65 -0.24 -5.84
N LEU A 40 -2.78 -0.65 -6.77
CA LEU A 40 -1.55 0.04 -7.10
C LEU A 40 -1.62 0.63 -8.51
N ALA A 41 -0.99 1.80 -8.67
CA ALA A 41 -0.68 2.42 -9.94
C ALA A 41 0.84 2.58 -10.06
N HIS A 42 1.35 2.53 -11.29
CA HIS A 42 2.78 2.72 -11.57
C HIS A 42 3.70 1.81 -10.73
N SER A 43 3.30 0.56 -10.49
CA SER A 43 4.13 -0.40 -9.79
C SER A 43 5.40 -0.71 -10.58
N SER A 44 6.54 -0.77 -9.90
CA SER A 44 7.83 -1.14 -10.48
C SER A 44 7.89 -2.58 -11.01
N ASP A 45 7.01 -3.46 -10.54
CA ASP A 45 6.98 -4.88 -10.90
C ASP A 45 5.73 -5.29 -11.70
N SER A 46 4.97 -4.32 -12.21
CA SER A 46 3.70 -4.50 -12.95
C SER A 46 2.53 -5.07 -12.14
N ARG A 47 2.64 -5.26 -10.81
CA ARG A 47 1.47 -5.60 -9.99
C ARG A 47 0.44 -4.48 -9.99
N THR A 48 -0.83 -4.87 -10.02
CA THR A 48 -1.98 -3.97 -9.98
C THR A 48 -2.59 -3.85 -8.59
N ASP A 49 -2.30 -4.81 -7.71
CA ASP A 49 -2.85 -4.86 -6.37
C ASP A 49 -2.00 -5.76 -5.45
N MET A 50 -2.19 -5.60 -4.14
CA MET A 50 -1.58 -6.40 -3.08
C MET A 50 -2.53 -6.55 -1.90
N ILE A 51 -2.52 -7.71 -1.25
CA ILE A 51 -3.21 -7.95 0.02
C ILE A 51 -2.18 -7.84 1.14
N VAL A 52 -2.51 -7.05 2.16
CA VAL A 52 -1.61 -6.75 3.28
C VAL A 52 -2.39 -6.84 4.58
N ASP A 53 -1.77 -7.43 5.61
CA ASP A 53 -2.40 -7.54 6.92
C ASP A 53 -2.53 -6.17 7.61
N VAL A 54 -3.61 -6.01 8.35
CA VAL A 54 -3.86 -4.84 9.21
C VAL A 54 -2.73 -4.66 10.23
N GLY A 55 -2.37 -3.41 10.53
CA GLY A 55 -1.28 -3.08 11.46
C GLY A 55 0.13 -3.17 10.86
N VAL A 56 0.29 -3.63 9.62
CA VAL A 56 1.58 -3.55 8.90
C VAL A 56 1.91 -2.08 8.62
N LYS A 57 3.18 -1.71 8.87
CA LYS A 57 3.71 -0.37 8.56
C LYS A 57 4.36 -0.35 7.18
N ILE A 58 3.95 0.62 6.38
CA ILE A 58 4.41 0.84 5.00
C ILE A 58 5.21 2.14 4.94
N GLU A 59 6.33 2.11 4.23
CA GLU A 59 7.13 3.30 3.96
C GLU A 59 6.47 4.11 2.84
N VAL A 60 6.29 5.41 3.08
CA VAL A 60 5.67 6.38 2.16
C VAL A 60 6.66 7.51 1.85
N PHE A 61 6.81 7.93 0.57
CA PHE A 61 7.86 8.87 0.14
C PHE A 61 7.48 9.90 -0.93
#